data_AF-A0A060C1N7-F1
#
_entry.id   AF-A0A060C1N7-F1
#
_cell.length_a   1.000
_cell.length_b   1.000
_cell.length_c   1.000
_cell.angle_alpha   90.00
_cell.angle_beta   90.00
_cell.angle_gamma   90.00
#
_symmetry.space_group_name_H-M   'P 1'
#
loop_
_entity.id
_entity.type
_entity.pdbx_description
1 polymer ?
#
loop_
_entity_poly.entity_id
_entity_poly.type
_entity_poly.pdbx_seq_one_letter_code
_entity_poly.pdbx_strand_id
1 'polypeptide(L)'
;MDAGVDGFRLDVFGWIMKDAALRSNPIRPHVASDGPHLFQRIYTQNTAENVQLAKGLRAVTAAYEPERMLVGESSVVPTPCVPLG
;
A
#
# COMPACT_ATOMS: atom_id res chain seq x y z
N MET A 1 -3.53 20.60 7.78
CA MET A 1 -2.32 21.43 7.57
C MET A 1 -2.44 22.78 8.25
N ASP A 2 -3.65 23.23 8.55
CA ASP A 2 -3.97 24.51 9.20
C ASP A 2 -3.23 24.75 10.53
N ALA A 3 -2.85 23.68 11.25
CA ALA A 3 -2.01 23.77 12.44
C ALA A 3 -0.51 24.04 12.14
N GLY A 4 -0.13 24.28 10.87
CA GLY A 4 1.23 24.64 10.45
C GLY A 4 2.19 23.48 10.20
N VAL A 5 1.71 22.23 10.11
CA VAL A 5 2.58 21.06 9.82
C VAL A 5 3.04 21.02 8.35
N ASP A 6 4.28 20.62 8.14
CA ASP A 6 4.90 20.59 6.79
C ASP A 6 4.57 19.33 5.97
N GLY A 7 4.01 18.31 6.61
CA GLY A 7 3.70 17.05 5.94
C GLY A 7 3.38 15.93 6.91
N PHE A 8 3.18 14.74 6.35
CA PHE A 8 2.85 13.55 7.11
C PHE A 8 3.64 12.33 6.64
N ARG A 9 3.99 11.49 7.62
CA ARG A 9 4.36 10.10 7.37
C ARG A 9 3.11 9.23 7.52
N LEU A 10 2.78 8.48 6.48
CA LEU A 10 1.61 7.62 6.45
C LEU A 10 2.02 6.21 6.90
N ASP A 11 1.54 5.83 8.08
CA ASP A 11 1.84 4.53 8.70
C ASP A 11 1.13 3.39 7.97
N VAL A 12 1.86 2.28 7.74
CA VAL A 12 1.34 1.03 7.16
C VAL A 12 0.44 1.28 5.93
N PHE A 13 0.82 2.27 5.11
CA PHE A 13 -0.06 2.85 4.08
C PHE A 13 -0.56 1.83 3.07
N GLY A 14 0.25 0.83 2.74
CA GLY A 14 -0.10 -0.26 1.83
C GLY A 14 -1.30 -1.12 2.26
N TRP A 15 -1.84 -0.92 3.47
CA TRP A 15 -2.85 -1.79 4.06
C TRP A 15 -4.19 -1.10 4.35
N ILE A 16 -4.46 0.08 3.80
CA ILE A 16 -5.72 0.78 4.07
C ILE A 16 -6.85 0.13 3.28
N MET A 17 -6.72 0.07 1.95
CA MET A 17 -7.77 -0.47 1.09
C MET A 17 -7.74 -2.00 1.02
N LYS A 18 -8.91 -2.60 0.81
CA LYS A 18 -9.17 -4.05 0.76
C LYS A 18 -10.09 -4.36 -0.41
N ASP A 19 -10.02 -5.60 -0.89
CA ASP A 19 -10.96 -6.10 -1.88
C ASP A 19 -12.41 -6.06 -1.37
N ALA A 20 -13.28 -5.36 -2.10
CA ALA A 20 -14.68 -5.20 -1.74
C ALA A 20 -15.47 -6.52 -1.79
N ALA A 21 -15.02 -7.47 -2.62
CA ALA A 21 -15.63 -8.79 -2.73
C ALA A 21 -15.17 -9.75 -1.61
N LEU A 22 -14.28 -9.31 -0.71
CA LEU A 22 -13.74 -10.11 0.40
C LEU A 22 -13.14 -11.45 -0.06
N ARG A 23 -12.50 -11.47 -1.24
CA ARG A 23 -11.88 -12.70 -1.76
C ARG A 23 -10.69 -13.12 -0.90
N SER A 24 -10.55 -14.42 -0.73
CA SER A 24 -9.40 -15.01 -0.06
C SER A 24 -8.12 -14.76 -0.86
N ASN A 25 -7.07 -14.32 -0.18
CA ASN A 25 -5.74 -14.29 -0.79
C ASN A 25 -5.27 -15.71 -1.12
N PRO A 26 -4.64 -15.93 -2.28
CA PRO A 26 -4.04 -17.22 -2.59
C PRO A 26 -2.85 -17.51 -1.66
N ILE A 27 -2.60 -18.80 -1.45
CA ILE A 27 -1.40 -19.27 -0.75
C ILE A 27 -0.20 -19.12 -1.70
N ARG A 28 0.94 -18.68 -1.17
CA ARG A 28 2.18 -18.56 -1.94
C ARG A 28 2.69 -19.95 -2.35
N PRO A 29 3.02 -20.14 -3.64
CA PRO A 29 3.71 -21.36 -4.07
C PRO A 29 5.03 -21.52 -3.31
N HIS A 30 5.37 -22.75 -2.94
CA HIS A 30 6.68 -23.14 -2.36
C HIS A 30 7.04 -22.49 -1.01
N VAL A 31 6.09 -21.90 -0.28
CA VAL A 31 6.31 -21.43 1.10
C VAL A 31 5.86 -22.53 2.06
N ALA A 32 6.82 -23.26 2.63
CA ALA A 32 6.59 -24.31 3.63
C ALA A 32 6.40 -23.74 5.06
N SER A 33 5.72 -22.60 5.19
CA SER A 33 5.61 -21.87 6.46
C SER A 33 4.16 -21.65 6.86
N ASP A 34 3.85 -21.99 8.11
CA ASP A 34 2.55 -21.81 8.76
C ASP A 34 2.33 -20.35 9.25
N GLY A 35 3.11 -19.41 8.73
CA GLY A 35 3.20 -18.04 9.23
C GLY A 35 2.39 -17.02 8.44
N PRO A 36 2.37 -15.75 8.88
CA PRO A 36 1.64 -14.66 8.22
C PRO A 36 2.10 -14.39 6.77
N HIS A 37 3.24 -14.94 6.37
CA HIS A 37 3.77 -14.87 5.00
C HIS A 37 3.22 -15.94 4.06
N LEU A 38 2.42 -16.89 4.55
CA LEU A 38 1.81 -17.96 3.75
C LEU A 38 0.97 -17.42 2.59
N PHE A 39 0.30 -16.28 2.78
CA PHE A 39 -0.61 -15.70 1.78
C PHE A 39 0.10 -14.69 0.87
N GLN A 40 -0.22 -14.75 -0.42
CA GLN A 40 0.11 -13.70 -1.38
C GLN A 40 -0.97 -12.62 -1.30
N ARG A 41 -0.66 -11.48 -0.68
CA ARG A 41 -1.62 -10.46 -0.25
C ARG A 41 -2.15 -9.56 -1.39
N ILE A 42 -2.55 -10.13 -2.52
CA ILE A 42 -3.01 -9.39 -3.71
C ILE A 42 -4.34 -8.65 -3.50
N TYR A 43 -5.20 -9.14 -2.61
CA TYR A 43 -6.51 -8.56 -2.33
C TYR A 43 -6.53 -7.70 -1.08
N THR A 44 -5.44 -7.72 -0.29
CA THR A 44 -5.42 -7.05 1.02
C THR A 44 -4.27 -6.07 1.22
N GLN A 45 -3.31 -6.01 0.30
CA GLN A 45 -2.16 -5.11 0.39
C GLN A 45 -1.86 -4.49 -0.98
N ASN A 46 -1.54 -3.19 -0.99
CA ASN A 46 -1.15 -2.42 -2.18
C ASN A 46 -2.15 -2.58 -3.36
N THR A 47 -3.46 -2.62 -3.06
CA THR A 47 -4.50 -2.74 -4.09
C THR A 47 -4.57 -1.50 -4.99
N ALA A 48 -5.25 -1.62 -6.14
CA ALA A 48 -5.43 -0.48 -7.05
C ALA A 48 -6.15 0.70 -6.37
N GLU A 49 -7.12 0.41 -5.51
CA GLU A 49 -7.85 1.40 -4.71
C GLU A 49 -6.93 2.09 -3.71
N ASN A 50 -5.95 1.37 -3.14
CA ASN A 50 -4.96 1.97 -2.25
C ASN A 50 -4.07 2.99 -2.99
N VAL A 51 -3.77 2.73 -4.27
CA VAL A 51 -3.09 3.69 -5.15
C VAL A 51 -3.99 4.89 -5.46
N GLN A 52 -5.30 4.70 -5.66
CA GLN A 52 -6.22 5.81 -5.84
C GLN A 52 -6.34 6.68 -4.58
N LEU A 53 -6.35 6.06 -3.39
CA LEU A 53 -6.29 6.77 -2.12
C LEU A 53 -5.02 7.64 -2.03
N ALA A 54 -3.86 7.12 -2.45
CA ALA A 54 -2.60 7.88 -2.45
C ALA A 54 -2.71 9.16 -3.31
N LYS A 55 -3.33 9.04 -4.49
CA LYS A 55 -3.59 10.19 -5.38
C LYS A 55 -4.55 11.19 -4.76
N GLY A 56 -5.61 10.70 -4.09
CA GLY A 56 -6.55 11.55 -3.37
C GLY A 56 -5.88 12.34 -2.25
N LEU A 57 -5.07 11.68 -1.42
CA LEU A 57 -4.29 12.35 -0.38
C LEU A 57 -3.32 13.39 -0.96
N ARG A 58 -2.64 13.06 -2.06
CA ARG A 58 -1.77 14.01 -2.77
C ARG A 58 -2.54 15.23 -3.28
N ALA A 59 -3.75 15.05 -3.80
CA ALA A 59 -4.59 16.15 -4.26
C ALA A 59 -5.00 17.08 -3.10
N VAL A 60 -5.32 16.52 -1.93
CA VAL A 60 -5.62 17.30 -0.72
C VAL A 60 -4.42 18.15 -0.31
N THR A 61 -3.21 17.58 -0.27
CA THR A 61 -2.01 18.32 0.15
C THR A 61 -1.54 19.34 -0.88
N ALA A 62 -1.83 19.11 -2.16
CA ALA A 62 -1.51 20.04 -3.24
C ALA A 62 -2.32 21.35 -3.20
N ALA A 63 -3.40 21.41 -2.41
CA ALA A 63 -4.17 22.64 -2.22
C ALA A 63 -3.55 23.63 -1.21
N TYR A 64 -2.45 23.25 -0.55
CA TYR A 64 -1.79 24.06 0.47
C TYR A 64 -0.47 24.63 -0.04
N GLU A 65 -0.19 25.87 0.37
CA GLU A 65 1.09 26.54 0.14
C GLU A 65 1.79 26.82 1.48
N PRO A 66 3.13 26.64 1.58
CA PRO A 66 3.98 25.95 0.60
C PRO A 66 3.59 24.46 0.43
N GLU A 67 4.08 23.84 -0.66
CA GLU A 67 3.85 22.42 -0.94
C GLU A 67 4.21 21.55 0.29
N ARG A 68 3.38 20.54 0.55
CA ARG A 68 3.47 19.69 1.73
C ARG A 68 3.91 18.28 1.37
N MET A 69 4.74 17.69 2.23
CA MET A 69 5.32 16.38 1.99
C MET A 69 4.41 15.24 2.47
N LEU A 70 4.35 14.17 1.69
CA LEU A 70 3.78 12.88 2.11
C LEU A 70 4.81 11.78 1.89
N VAL A 71 5.05 10.96 2.91
CA VAL A 71 5.90 9.77 2.82
C VAL A 71 5.13 8.56 3.35
N GLY A 72 4.85 7.59 2.48
CA GLY A 72 4.12 6.38 2.86
C GLY A 72 5.05 5.23 3.21
N GLU A 73 4.83 4.60 4.36
CA GLU A 73 5.42 3.31 4.66
C GLU A 73 4.68 2.20 3.91
N SER A 74 5.38 1.35 3.17
CA SER A 74 4.79 0.16 2.57
C SER A 74 5.73 -1.04 2.69
N SER A 75 5.16 -2.20 3.04
CA SER A 75 5.87 -3.47 3.03
C SER A 75 5.63 -4.14 1.67
N VAL A 76 6.62 -4.08 0.78
CA VAL A 76 6.58 -4.84 -0.48
C VAL A 76 7.33 -6.14 -0.24
N VAL A 77 6.71 -7.28 -0.55
CA VAL A 77 7.49 -8.52 -0.66
C VAL A 77 8.04 -8.58 -2.07
N PRO A 78 9.37 -8.67 -2.26
CA PRO A 78 9.94 -8.77 -3.59
C PRO A 78 9.34 -9.98 -4.31
N THR A 79 8.66 -9.73 -5.43
CA THR A 79 8.34 -10.81 -6.37
C THR A 79 9.67 -11.22 -6.99
N PRO A 80 10.11 -12.49 -6.89
CA PRO A 80 11.30 -12.92 -7.61
C PRO A 80 11.07 -12.65 -9.10
N CYS A 81 12.06 -12.02 -9.73
CA CYS A 81 12.06 -11.78 -11.17
C CYS A 81 11.99 -13.16 -11.85
N VAL A 82 10.85 -13.52 -12.43
CA VAL A 82 10.76 -14.70 -13.29
C VAL A 82 11.42 -14.29 -14.62
N PRO A 83 12.53 -14.91 -15.04
CA PRO A 83 13.11 -14.62 -16.34
C PRO A 83 12.07 -14.92 -17.40
N LEU A 84 11.84 -13.97 -18.32
CA LEU A 84 11.10 -14.26 -19.53
C LEU A 84 11.93 -15.29 -20.32
N GLY A 85 11.42 -16.51 -20.40
CA GLY A 85 11.95 -17.56 -21.28
C GLY A 85 11.65 -17.29 -22.74
#